data_AF-A0A8J3JBT9-F1
#
_entry.id   AF-A0A8J3JBT9-F1
#
_cell.length_a   1.000
_cell.length_b   1.000
_cell.length_c   1.000
_cell.angle_alpha   90.00
_cell.angle_beta   90.00
_cell.angle_gamma   90.00
#
_symmetry.space_group_name_H-M   'P 1'
#
loop_
_entity.id
_entity.type
_entity.pdbx_description
1 polymer ?
#
loop_
_entity_poly.entity_id
_entity_poly.type
_entity_poly.pdbx_seq_one_letter_code
_entity_poly.pdbx_strand_id
1 'polypeptide(L)'
;MDQPQDLQIEILDRLAIDDLIGKVHNAAVQPGAADQVAEWRSAHGTEHATPKAQSFAVVGATLMFLHPCPDGVILPFAAYPDGTTKVYTDAEHAGESFYREAGSTAP
;
A
#
# COMPACT_ATOMS: atom_id res chain seq x y z
N MET A 1 14.27 -14.07 -10.45
CA MET A 1 13.32 -13.64 -11.48
C MET A 1 12.39 -12.68 -10.78
N ASP A 2 12.68 -11.38 -10.87
CA ASP A 2 11.78 -10.33 -10.41
C ASP A 2 10.55 -10.35 -11.33
N GLN A 3 9.47 -10.92 -10.84
CA GLN A 3 8.18 -10.79 -11.51
C GLN A 3 7.80 -9.30 -11.48
N PRO A 4 7.40 -8.69 -12.62
CA PRO A 4 6.93 -7.32 -12.60
C PRO A 4 5.73 -7.28 -11.65
N GLN A 5 5.85 -6.49 -10.59
CA GLN A 5 4.76 -6.28 -9.65
C GLN A 5 3.61 -5.66 -10.42
N ASP A 6 2.47 -6.34 -10.48
CA ASP A 6 1.23 -5.78 -11.00
C ASP A 6 0.74 -4.73 -10.00
N LEU A 7 1.34 -3.54 -10.09
CA LEU A 7 0.91 -2.37 -9.34
C LEU A 7 -0.30 -1.75 -10.05
N GLN A 8 -1.44 -1.82 -9.40
CA GLN A 8 -2.68 -1.20 -9.87
C GLN A 8 -2.88 0.15 -9.19
N ILE A 9 -3.18 1.18 -9.98
CA ILE A 9 -3.54 2.50 -9.46
C ILE A 9 -5.05 2.63 -9.52
N GLU A 10 -5.68 2.83 -8.36
CA GLU A 10 -7.11 3.11 -8.28
C GLU A 10 -7.31 4.56 -7.82
N ILE A 11 -8.00 5.34 -8.67
CA ILE A 11 -8.31 6.73 -8.38
C ILE A 11 -9.61 6.80 -7.60
N LEU A 12 -9.56 7.33 -6.39
CA LEU A 12 -10.69 7.54 -5.50
C LEU A 12 -10.90 9.02 -5.20
N ASP A 13 -12.11 9.36 -4.75
CA ASP A 13 -12.36 10.67 -4.15
C ASP A 13 -11.51 10.85 -2.88
N ARG A 14 -11.02 12.07 -2.66
CA ARG A 14 -10.16 12.39 -1.50
C ARG A 14 -10.78 12.00 -0.16
N LEU A 15 -12.09 12.17 0.00
CA LEU A 15 -12.81 11.76 1.20
C LEU A 15 -12.75 10.25 1.44
N ALA A 16 -12.77 9.44 0.38
CA ALA A 16 -12.63 7.99 0.48
C ALA A 16 -11.20 7.59 0.86
N ILE A 17 -10.20 8.31 0.38
CA ILE A 17 -8.79 8.08 0.76
C ILE A 17 -8.58 8.42 2.23
N ASP A 18 -9.04 9.58 2.69
CA ASP A 18 -8.91 10.00 4.09
C ASP A 18 -9.62 9.01 5.04
N ASP A 19 -10.81 8.54 4.68
CA ASP A 19 -11.54 7.51 5.42
C ASP A 19 -10.77 6.17 5.45
N LEU A 20 -10.17 5.77 4.32
CA LEU A 20 -9.40 4.55 4.23
C LEU A 20 -8.10 4.64 5.05
N ILE A 21 -7.40 5.77 5.02
CA ILE A 21 -6.24 6.06 5.90
C ILE A 21 -6.63 5.90 7.36
N GLY A 22 -7.75 6.52 7.76
CA GLY A 22 -8.26 6.42 9.13
C GLY A 22 -8.57 4.98 9.54
N LYS A 23 -9.20 4.20 8.66
CA LYS A 23 -9.50 2.78 8.89
C LYS A 23 -8.24 1.94 9.05
N VAL A 24 -7.25 2.12 8.17
CA VAL A 24 -5.98 1.38 8.24
C VAL A 24 -5.22 1.73 9.51
N HIS A 25 -5.11 3.01 9.87
CA HIS A 25 -4.52 3.44 11.14
C HIS A 25 -5.20 2.79 12.35
N ASN A 26 -6.54 2.82 12.40
CA ASN A 26 -7.31 2.24 13.49
C ASN A 26 -7.17 0.73 13.58
N ALA A 27 -7.10 0.04 12.44
CA ALA A 27 -6.91 -1.40 12.37
C ALA A 27 -5.49 -1.81 12.81
N ALA A 28 -4.48 -1.05 12.40
CA ALA A 28 -3.08 -1.33 12.71
C ALA A 28 -2.75 -1.23 14.21
N VAL A 29 -3.55 -0.48 14.97
CA VAL A 29 -3.38 -0.34 16.43
C VAL A 29 -4.26 -1.30 17.24
N GLN A 30 -5.07 -2.15 16.59
CA GLN A 30 -5.86 -3.15 17.31
C GLN A 30 -4.97 -4.24 17.92
N PRO A 31 -5.36 -4.81 19.07
CA PRO A 31 -4.69 -5.98 19.63
C PRO A 31 -4.64 -7.14 18.63
N GLY A 32 -3.46 -7.74 18.45
CA GLY A 32 -3.26 -8.85 17.50
C GLY A 32 -3.11 -8.44 16.03
N ALA A 33 -3.10 -7.14 15.70
CA ALA A 33 -2.86 -6.68 14.33
C ALA A 33 -1.45 -7.08 13.84
N ALA A 34 -0.43 -6.92 14.69
CA ALA A 34 0.93 -7.31 14.37
C ALA A 34 1.07 -8.81 14.09
N ASP A 35 0.39 -9.65 14.88
CA ASP A 35 0.41 -11.11 14.70
C ASP A 35 -0.28 -11.49 13.38
N GLN A 36 -1.42 -10.91 13.06
CA GLN A 36 -2.12 -11.11 11.79
C GLN A 36 -1.25 -10.73 10.58
N VAL A 37 -0.53 -9.60 10.67
CA VAL A 37 0.41 -9.18 9.61
C VAL A 37 1.55 -10.18 9.47
N ALA A 38 2.11 -10.67 10.59
CA ALA A 38 3.17 -11.66 10.56
C ALA A 38 2.69 -13.00 9.95
N GLU A 39 1.49 -13.45 10.31
CA GLU A 39 0.86 -14.63 9.72
C GLU A 39 0.62 -14.47 8.22
N TRP A 40 0.08 -13.32 7.82
CA TRP A 40 -0.15 -13.01 6.41
C TRP A 40 1.16 -13.04 5.60
N ARG A 41 2.22 -12.39 6.10
CA ARG A 41 3.54 -12.38 5.45
C ARG A 41 4.17 -13.77 5.35
N SER A 42 3.96 -14.60 6.37
CA SER A 42 4.42 -15.99 6.38
C SER A 42 3.71 -16.83 5.31
N ALA A 43 2.40 -16.59 5.10
CA ALA A 43 1.58 -17.35 4.17
C ALA A 43 1.69 -16.88 2.71
N HIS A 44 1.86 -15.58 2.48
CA HIS A 44 1.76 -14.95 1.16
C HIS A 44 3.06 -14.32 0.67
N GLY A 45 4.10 -14.30 1.51
CA GLY A 45 5.36 -13.65 1.23
C GLY A 45 5.40 -12.21 1.75
N THR A 46 6.56 -11.57 1.57
CA THR A 46 6.75 -10.19 1.99
C THR A 46 6.12 -9.27 0.97
N GLU A 47 5.25 -8.39 1.42
CA GLU A 47 4.86 -7.25 0.62
C GLU A 47 6.09 -6.40 0.31
N HIS A 48 6.20 -5.90 -0.92
CA HIS A 48 7.31 -5.02 -1.33
C HIS A 48 7.11 -3.59 -0.81
N ALA A 49 6.66 -3.46 0.44
CA ALA A 49 6.50 -2.19 1.12
C ALA A 49 7.86 -1.50 1.23
N THR A 50 7.88 -0.21 0.93
CA THR A 50 9.11 0.58 1.11
C THR A 50 9.44 0.65 2.60
N PRO A 51 10.70 0.94 2.98
CA PRO A 51 11.09 1.11 4.38
C PRO A 51 10.33 2.23 5.11
N LYS A 52 9.65 3.12 4.39
CA LYS A 52 8.86 4.21 4.95
C LYS A 52 7.40 3.81 5.23
N ALA A 53 6.97 2.66 4.74
CA ALA A 53 5.61 2.16 4.96
C ALA A 53 5.34 1.94 6.46
N GLN A 54 4.12 2.26 6.86
CA GLN A 54 3.69 2.24 8.25
C GLN A 54 2.24 1.74 8.36
N SER A 55 1.80 1.51 9.59
CA SER A 55 0.41 1.16 9.91
C SER A 55 -0.10 -0.05 9.11
N PHE A 56 0.59 -1.17 9.26
CA PHE A 56 0.21 -2.43 8.63
C PHE A 56 -1.00 -3.05 9.35
N ALA A 57 -2.00 -3.46 8.58
CA ALA A 57 -3.16 -4.17 9.10
C ALA A 57 -3.68 -5.16 8.07
N VAL A 58 -4.16 -6.32 8.52
CA VAL A 58 -4.87 -7.26 7.65
C VAL A 58 -6.36 -6.96 7.73
N VAL A 59 -6.98 -6.76 6.57
CA VAL A 59 -8.43 -6.55 6.44
C VAL A 59 -8.98 -7.65 5.54
N GLY A 60 -9.69 -8.61 6.13
CA GLY A 60 -10.09 -9.83 5.43
C GLY A 60 -8.86 -10.66 5.06
N ALA A 61 -8.59 -10.81 3.76
CA ALA A 61 -7.41 -11.51 3.24
C ALA A 61 -6.34 -10.56 2.66
N THR A 62 -6.55 -9.25 2.76
CA THR A 62 -5.69 -8.23 2.15
C THR A 62 -4.82 -7.57 3.22
N LEU A 63 -3.52 -7.47 2.96
CA LEU A 63 -2.62 -6.68 3.78
C LEU A 63 -2.70 -5.22 3.34
N MET A 64 -3.15 -4.35 4.23
CA MET A 64 -3.23 -2.91 4.04
C MET A 64 -2.05 -2.23 4.73
N PHE A 65 -1.48 -1.20 4.11
CA PHE A 65 -0.45 -0.36 4.73
C PHE A 65 -0.46 1.06 4.17
N LEU A 66 0.17 1.99 4.88
CA LEU A 66 0.23 3.40 4.51
C LEU A 66 1.64 3.80 4.12
N HIS A 67 1.77 4.53 3.03
CA HIS A 67 3.04 5.03 2.54
C HIS A 67 3.07 6.56 2.57
N PRO A 68 3.94 7.19 3.39
CA PRO A 68 4.14 8.62 3.36
C PRO A 68 4.99 9.02 2.14
N CYS A 69 4.43 9.91 1.33
CA CYS A 69 5.06 10.46 0.14
C CYS A 69 5.88 11.73 0.45
N PRO A 70 6.87 12.09 -0.40
CA PRO A 70 7.75 13.24 -0.15
C PRO A 70 7.05 14.61 -0.13
N ASP A 71 5.92 14.72 -0.82
CA ASP A 71 5.01 15.88 -0.86
C ASP A 71 4.17 16.04 0.42
N GLY A 72 4.23 15.07 1.33
CA GLY A 72 3.48 15.05 2.58
C GLY A 72 2.14 14.31 2.49
N VAL A 73 1.78 13.76 1.34
CA VAL A 73 0.58 12.93 1.17
C VAL A 73 0.83 11.53 1.74
N ILE A 74 -0.22 10.91 2.27
CA ILE A 74 -0.17 9.52 2.71
C ILE A 74 -1.04 8.72 1.76
N LEU A 75 -0.45 7.71 1.13
CA LEU A 75 -1.15 6.83 0.19
C LEU A 75 -1.40 5.46 0.83
N PRO A 76 -2.63 4.96 0.83
CA PRO A 76 -2.90 3.60 1.22
C PRO A 76 -2.62 2.58 0.12
N PHE A 77 -2.11 1.44 0.54
CA PHE A 77 -1.78 0.29 -0.28
C PHE A 77 -2.54 -0.94 0.19
N ALA A 78 -2.88 -1.80 -0.77
CA ALA A 78 -3.44 -3.12 -0.58
C ALA A 78 -2.56 -4.15 -1.28
N ALA A 79 -1.92 -5.03 -0.52
CA ALA A 79 -1.26 -6.22 -1.03
C ALA A 79 -2.22 -7.42 -0.94
N TYR A 80 -2.42 -8.09 -2.07
CA TYR A 80 -3.31 -9.23 -2.20
C TYR A 80 -2.54 -10.56 -2.15
N PRO A 81 -3.18 -11.66 -1.73
CA PRO A 81 -2.56 -12.98 -1.67
C PRO A 81 -2.02 -13.52 -3.00
N ASP A 82 -2.48 -12.98 -4.13
CA ASP A 82 -2.03 -13.34 -5.48
C ASP A 82 -0.74 -12.60 -5.90
N GLY A 83 -0.19 -11.75 -5.02
CA GLY A 83 0.99 -10.94 -5.29
C GLY A 83 0.70 -9.59 -5.94
N THR A 84 -0.56 -9.31 -6.30
CA THR A 84 -0.98 -8.00 -6.81
C THR A 84 -0.88 -6.97 -5.70
N THR A 85 -0.44 -5.76 -6.05
CA THR A 85 -0.50 -4.62 -5.13
C THR A 85 -1.32 -3.51 -5.76
N LYS A 86 -2.20 -2.89 -4.97
CA LYS A 86 -2.97 -1.74 -5.40
C LYS A 86 -2.65 -0.54 -4.54
N VAL A 87 -2.47 0.61 -5.18
CA VAL A 87 -2.38 1.91 -4.53
C VAL A 87 -3.68 2.68 -4.76
N TYR A 88 -4.19 3.29 -3.70
CA TYR A 88 -5.33 4.19 -3.78
C TYR A 88 -4.82 5.62 -3.71
N THR A 89 -5.20 6.44 -4.68
CA THR A 89 -4.77 7.83 -4.78
C THR A 89 -5.90 8.68 -5.36
N ASP A 90 -5.80 10.00 -5.30
CA ASP A 90 -6.77 10.90 -5.93
C ASP A 90 -6.27 11.37 -7.30
N ALA A 91 -7.13 12.03 -8.08
CA ALA A 91 -6.80 12.44 -9.44
C ALA A 91 -5.68 13.48 -9.52
N GLU A 92 -5.47 14.29 -8.48
CA GLU A 92 -4.41 15.30 -8.42
C GLU A 92 -3.04 14.60 -8.28
N HIS A 93 -2.99 13.56 -7.46
CA HIS A 93 -1.78 12.80 -7.17
C HIS A 93 -1.55 11.62 -8.14
N ALA A 94 -2.58 11.07 -8.79
CA ALA A 94 -2.43 9.96 -9.75
C ALA A 94 -1.45 10.26 -10.90
N GLY A 95 -1.30 11.53 -11.29
CA GLY A 95 -0.37 11.99 -12.32
C GLY A 95 1.07 12.19 -11.85
N GLU A 96 1.32 12.28 -10.54
CA GLU A 96 2.62 12.56 -9.94
C GLU A 96 3.47 11.30 -9.81
N SER A 97 3.67 10.54 -10.89
CA SER A 97 4.80 9.60 -11.11
C SER A 97 5.33 8.84 -9.86
N PHE A 98 4.45 8.42 -8.94
CA PHE A 98 4.84 7.92 -7.61
C PHE A 98 5.70 6.64 -7.66
N TYR A 99 5.71 6.00 -8.83
CA TYR A 99 6.44 4.78 -9.16
C TYR A 99 7.24 4.85 -10.46
N ARG A 100 7.58 6.04 -10.97
CA ARG A 100 8.65 6.09 -11.96
C ARG A 100 9.94 5.83 -11.19
N GLU A 101 10.33 4.55 -11.15
CA GLU A 101 11.62 4.13 -10.61
C GLU A 101 12.67 5.16 -11.00
N ALA A 102 13.45 5.61 -10.01
CA ALA A 102 14.71 6.28 -10.25
C ALA A 102 15.63 5.30 -11.00
N GLY A 103 15.41 5.13 -12.31
CA GLY A 103 16.07 4.09 -13.10
C GLY A 103 15.54 3.84 -14.52
N SER A 104 14.30 4.18 -14.87
CA SER A 104 13.78 3.89 -16.22
C SER A 104 13.84 5.11 -17.15
N THR A 105 15.05 5.59 -17.37
CA THR A 105 15.44 6.19 -18.65
C THR A 105 16.32 5.17 -19.36
N ALA A 106 15.75 4.46 -20.32
CA ALA A 106 16.50 3.72 -21.31
C ALA A 106 15.71 3.69 -22.62
N PRO A 107 16.41 3.61 -23.76
CA PRO A 107 17.43 4.53 -24.29
C PRO A 107 16.84 5.60 -25.23
#